data_AF-A0A128A2T7-F1
#
_entry.id   AF-A0A128A2T7-F1
#
_cell.length_a   1.000
_cell.length_b   1.000
_cell.length_c   1.000
_cell.angle_alpha   90.00
_cell.angle_beta   90.00
_cell.angle_gamma   90.00
#
_symmetry.space_group_name_H-M   'P 1'
#
loop_
_entity.id
_entity.type
_entity.pdbx_description
1 polymer ?
#
loop_
_entity_poly.entity_id
_entity_poly.type
_entity_poly.pdbx_seq_one_letter_code
_entity_poly.pdbx_strand_id
1 'polypeptide(L)' 'MPIEVNRVNKECPKCKNPTIFNTGKEYFCGKCLSTLKINQVAEKVTA' A
#
# COMPACT_ATOMS: atom_id res chain seq x y z
N MET A 1 -11.30 2.74 18.07
CA MET A 1 -10.81 1.42 17.62
C MET A 1 -9.44 1.63 16.98
N PRO A 2 -8.42 0.82 17.28
CA PRO A 2 -7.10 0.94 16.65
C PRO A 2 -7.22 0.62 15.15
N ILE A 3 -6.49 1.36 14.32
CA ILE A 3 -6.45 1.15 12.88
C ILE A 3 -5.66 -0.14 12.63
N GLU A 4 -6.27 -1.12 11.97
CA GLU A 4 -5.60 -2.38 11.63
C GLU A 4 -4.61 -2.12 10.49
N VAL A 5 -3.32 -2.13 10.81
CA VAL A 5 -2.23 -1.91 9.85
C VAL A 5 -1.63 -3.26 9.48
N ASN A 6 -2.05 -3.81 8.34
CA ASN A 6 -1.53 -5.07 7.82
C ASN A 6 -0.34 -4.82 6.90
N ARG A 7 0.82 -5.45 7.17
CA ARG A 7 1.98 -5.38 6.28
C ARG A 7 1.71 -6.20 5.01
N VAL A 8 1.89 -5.57 3.85
CA VAL A 8 1.71 -6.18 2.54
C VAL A 8 3.02 -6.15 1.77
N ASN A 9 3.47 -7.33 1.31
CA ASN A 9 4.63 -7.46 0.43
C ASN A 9 4.24 -7.07 -0.99
N LYS A 10 4.05 -5.77 -1.20
CA LYS A 10 3.76 -5.19 -2.50
C LYS A 10 4.63 -3.96 -2.68
N GLU A 11 5.19 -3.81 -3.88
CA GLU A 11 6.09 -2.72 -4.18
C GLU A 11 5.33 -1.39 -4.20
N CYS A 12 5.83 -0.41 -3.44
CA CYS A 12 5.35 0.96 -3.48
C CYS A 12 5.75 1.60 -4.82
N PRO A 13 4.80 1.96 -5.71
CA PRO A 13 5.12 2.59 -7.00
C PRO A 13 5.94 3.88 -6.89
N LYS A 14 5.85 4.62 -5.77
CA LYS A 14 6.52 5.90 -5.60
C LYS A 14 7.99 5.79 -5.21
N CYS A 15 8.34 4.85 -4.34
CA CYS A 15 9.70 4.70 -3.81
C CYS A 15 10.31 3.31 -4.04
N LYS A 16 9.67 2.49 -4.89
CA LYS A 16 10.06 1.10 -5.20
C LYS A 16 10.36 0.28 -3.94
N ASN A 17 9.62 0.56 -2.87
CA ASN A 17 9.82 -0.13 -1.60
C ASN A 17 9.02 -1.43 -1.64
N PRO A 18 9.63 -2.62 -1.47
CA PRO A 18 8.95 -3.92 -1.62
C PRO A 18 7.90 -4.21 -0.53
N THR A 19 7.69 -3.27 0.39
CA THR A 19 6.71 -3.38 1.47
C THR A 19 5.87 -2.11 1.56
N ILE A 20 4.55 -2.29 1.64
CA ILE A 20 3.56 -1.25 1.96
C ILE A 20 2.66 -1.76 3.08
N PHE A 21 1.93 -0.87 3.74
CA PHE A 21 1.07 -1.19 4.88
C PHE A 21 -0.38 -0.90 4.52
N ASN A 22 -1.25 -1.90 4.51
CA ASN A 22 -2.67 -1.72 4.30
C ASN A 22 -3.33 -1.26 5.60
N THR A 23 -3.96 -0.09 5.59
CA THR A 23 -4.71 0.46 6.74
C THR A 23 -6.22 0.17 6.67
N GLY A 24 -6.66 -0.65 5.70
CA GLY A 24 -8.05 -0.97 5.41
C GLY A 24 -8.74 0.03 4.48
N LYS A 25 -8.23 1.26 4.36
CA LYS A 25 -8.72 2.28 3.41
C LYS A 25 -7.71 2.63 2.32
N GLU A 26 -6.43 2.54 2.66
CA GLU A 26 -5.32 2.96 1.81
C GLU A 26 -4.07 2.13 2.12
N TYR A 27 -3.15 2.08 1.17
CA TYR A 27 -1.82 1.53 1.38
C TYR A 27 -0.86 2.65 1.76
N PHE A 28 -0.10 2.47 2.82
CA PHE A 28 0.91 3.40 3.30
C PHE A 28 2.31 2.86 3.00
N CYS A 29 3.13 3.64 2.32
CA CYS A 29 4.52 3.34 2.05
C CYS A 29 5.40 3.94 3.15
N GLY A 30 5.87 3.13 4.11
CA GLY A 30 6.70 3.63 5.22
C GLY A 30 8.01 4.30 4.80
N LYS A 31 8.63 3.87 3.69
CA LYS A 31 9.93 4.41 3.25
C LYS A 31 9.85 5.83 2.68
N CYS A 32 8.77 6.16 1.98
CA CYS A 32 8.55 7.48 1.39
C CYS A 32 7.41 8.25 2.05
N LEU A 33 6.89 7.74 3.17
CA LEU A 33 5.78 8.30 3.94
C LEU A 33 4.58 8.70 3.05
N SER A 34 4.31 7.91 2.01
CA SER A 34 3.29 8.22 1.01
C SER A 34 2.12 7.27 1.14
N THR A 35 0.90 7.79 1.07
CA THR A 35 -0.33 6.99 0.97
C THR A 35 -0.69 6.73 -0.49
N LEU A 36 -1.31 5.58 -0.74
CA LEU A 36 -1.77 5.10 -2.04
C LEU A 36 -3.19 4.59 -1.89
N LYS A 37 -4.07 4.94 -2.82
CA LYS A 37 -5.46 4.45 -2.78
C LYS A 37 -5.50 2.97 -3.17
N ILE A 38 -6.34 2.18 -2.50
CA ILE A 38 -6.46 0.73 -2.75
C ILE A 38 -6.77 0.41 -4.22
N ASN A 39 -7.65 1.19 -4.86
CA ASN A 39 -8.04 1.00 -6.26
C ASN A 39 -6.87 1.14 -7.24
N GLN A 40 -5.94 2.09 -7.01
CA GLN A 40 -4.74 2.27 -7.86
C GLN A 40 -3.79 1.07 -7.81
N VAL A 41 -3.89 0.26 -6.75
CA VAL A 41 -3.02 -0.89 -6.51
C VAL A 41 -3.70 -2.19 -6.99
N ALA A 42 -5.02 -2.21 -7.13
CA ALA A 42 -5.83 -3.35 -7.58
C ALA A 42 -5.90 -3.47 -9.11
N GLU A 43 -5.86 -2.36 -9.86
CA GLU A 43 -5.96 -2.35 -11.34
C GLU A 43 -4.79 -3.00 -12.09
N LYS A 44 -3.78 -3.54 -11.40
CA LYS A 44 -2.69 -4.32 -12.03
C LYS A 44 -2.94 -5.83 -12.05
N VAL A 45 -4.11 -6.31 -11.64
CA VAL A 45 -4.48 -7.74 -11.66
C VAL A 45 -5.72 -7.97 -12.54
N THR A 46 -5.66 -7.50 -13.78
CA THR A 46 -6.49 -8.04 -14.87
C THR A 46 -5.58 -8.11 -16.08
N ALA A 47 -5.01 -9.30 -16.28
CA ALA A 47 -4.40 -9.75 -17.53
C ALA A 47 -5.32 -10.84 -18.10
#